data_AF-A0AB74C6Q0-F1
#
_entry.id   AF-A0AB74C6Q0-F1
#
_cell.length_a   1.000
_cell.length_b   1.000
_cell.length_c   1.000
_cell.angle_alpha   90.00
_cell.angle_beta   90.00
_cell.angle_gamma   90.00
#
_symmetry.space_group_name_H-M   'P 1'
#
loop_
_entity.id
_entity.type
_entity.pdbx_description
1 polymer ?
#
loop_
_entity_poly.entity_id
_entity_poly.type
_entity_poly.pdbx_seq_one_letter_code
_entity_poly.pdbx_strand_id
1 'polypeptide(L)'
;MYAARNNFAFDTIYWKKIDQRFFGPTTHEDNDICDIWRKRLYLLKLEEKSIMEEYVNLKLKDRNTWRLVWDPDEYTMGWVKRLKIKKEEKEEKRLQDRQV
;
A
#
# COMPACT_ATOMS: atom_id res chain seq x y z
N MET A 1 -5.86 17.01 13.43
CA MET A 1 -4.63 16.36 12.89
C MET A 1 -4.95 14.93 12.43
N TYR A 2 -5.47 14.76 11.22
CA TYR A 2 -5.85 13.45 10.65
C TYR A 2 -4.85 12.96 9.57
N ALA A 3 -4.18 13.90 8.89
CA ALA A 3 -3.20 13.60 7.83
C ALA A 3 -1.88 13.02 8.33
N ALA A 4 -1.39 13.42 9.52
CA ALA A 4 -0.17 12.88 10.12
C ALA A 4 -0.33 11.44 10.65
N ARG A 5 -1.57 10.96 10.85
CA ARG A 5 -1.89 9.62 11.37
C ARG A 5 -2.22 8.60 10.27
N ASN A 6 -2.51 9.05 9.05
CA ASN A 6 -2.77 8.19 7.90
C ASN A 6 -1.63 8.36 6.89
N ASN A 7 -0.60 7.53 7.03
CA ASN A 7 0.67 7.55 6.28
C ASN A 7 0.46 7.71 4.75
N PHE A 8 -0.58 7.07 4.21
CA PHE A 8 -0.87 7.09 2.77
C PHE A 8 -1.21 8.49 2.22
N ALA A 9 -1.94 9.31 2.97
CA ALA A 9 -2.30 10.65 2.52
C ALA A 9 -1.09 11.58 2.51
N PHE A 10 -0.16 11.40 3.45
CA PHE A 10 1.04 12.21 3.54
C PHE A 10 1.94 12.01 2.31
N ASP A 11 2.20 10.76 1.91
CA ASP A 11 3.03 10.46 0.73
C ASP A 11 2.50 11.17 -0.52
N THR A 12 1.18 11.08 -0.75
CA THR A 12 0.57 11.74 -1.91
C THR A 12 0.71 13.27 -1.87
N ILE A 13 0.60 13.89 -0.69
CA ILE A 13 0.76 15.34 -0.54
C ILE A 13 2.22 15.74 -0.72
N TYR A 14 3.15 14.96 -0.15
CA TYR A 14 4.58 15.20 -0.28
C TYR A 14 4.98 15.21 -1.75
N TRP A 15 4.69 14.14 -2.49
CA TRP A 15 5.06 14.01 -3.90
C TRP A 15 4.36 15.03 -4.81
N LYS A 16 3.08 15.35 -4.55
CA LYS A 16 2.32 16.28 -5.42
C LYS A 16 2.53 17.76 -5.12
N LYS A 17 2.92 18.14 -3.91
CA LYS A 17 2.88 19.55 -3.47
C LYS A 17 4.18 20.05 -2.85
N ILE A 18 4.92 19.19 -2.16
CA ILE A 18 6.11 19.59 -1.40
C ILE A 18 7.35 19.38 -2.25
N ASP A 19 7.52 18.15 -2.74
CA ASP A 19 8.58 17.69 -3.64
C ASP A 19 8.93 18.72 -4.74
N GLN A 20 7.93 19.15 -5.50
CA GLN A 20 8.10 20.03 -6.65
C GLN A 20 8.54 21.45 -6.29
N ARG A 21 8.23 21.90 -5.07
CA ARG A 21 8.62 23.24 -4.58
C ARG A 21 10.11 23.32 -4.27
N PHE A 22 10.71 22.21 -3.85
CA PHE A 22 12.11 22.18 -3.42
C PHE A 22 13.08 21.77 -4.54
N PHE A 23 12.67 20.86 -5.43
CA PHE A 23 13.58 20.31 -6.45
C PHE A 23 13.13 20.61 -7.88
N GLY A 24 12.09 21.43 -8.04
CA GLY A 24 11.56 21.83 -9.34
C GLY A 24 10.46 20.89 -9.88
N PRO A 25 9.86 21.26 -11.02
CA PRO A 25 8.75 20.52 -11.59
C PRO A 25 9.20 19.12 -12.03
N THR A 26 8.47 18.10 -11.57
CA THR A 26 8.60 16.74 -12.09
C THR A 26 7.98 16.69 -13.48
N THR A 27 8.70 16.15 -14.47
CA THR A 27 8.21 16.04 -15.84
C THR A 27 6.90 15.26 -15.86
N HIS A 28 5.85 15.86 -16.41
CA HIS A 28 4.46 15.38 -16.36
C HIS A 28 4.23 14.05 -17.12
N GLU A 29 5.28 13.49 -17.72
CA GLU A 29 5.33 12.20 -18.41
C GLU A 29 5.58 11.01 -17.46
N ASP A 30 5.99 11.26 -16.21
CA ASP A 30 6.02 10.23 -15.17
C ASP A 30 4.59 9.95 -14.70
N ASN A 31 3.90 9.07 -15.43
CA ASN A 31 2.56 8.62 -15.05
C ASN A 31 2.53 7.86 -13.70
N ASP A 32 3.68 7.48 -13.15
CA ASP A 32 3.80 6.84 -11.85
C ASP A 32 4.54 7.72 -10.83
N ILE A 33 3.77 8.31 -9.91
CA ILE A 33 4.28 9.08 -8.77
C ILE A 33 5.21 8.22 -7.90
N CYS A 34 5.05 6.90 -7.92
CA CYS A 34 5.92 5.96 -7.21
C CYS A 34 7.35 5.91 -7.75
N ASP A 35 7.67 6.51 -8.90
CA ASP A 35 9.00 6.42 -9.51
C ASP A 35 9.86 7.66 -9.34
N ILE A 36 9.28 8.76 -8.84
CA ILE A 36 9.94 10.05 -8.66
C ILE A 36 11.14 9.95 -7.71
N TRP A 37 11.04 9.13 -6.65
CA TRP A 37 12.13 8.93 -5.70
C TRP A 37 13.39 8.33 -6.35
N ARG A 38 13.25 7.49 -7.40
CA ARG A 38 14.38 6.91 -8.13
C ARG A 38 15.18 7.98 -8.87
N LYS A 39 14.48 8.96 -9.46
CA LYS A 39 15.11 10.13 -10.09
C LYS A 39 15.84 11.01 -9.10
N ARG A 40 15.51 10.94 -7.80
CA ARG A 40 16.13 11.74 -6.74
C ARG A 40 17.27 11.03 -6.01
N LEU A 41 17.49 9.76 -6.33
CA LEU A 41 18.50 8.94 -5.68
C LEU A 41 19.91 9.50 -5.90
N TYR A 42 20.16 10.27 -6.96
CA TYR A 42 21.46 10.95 -7.16
C TYR A 42 21.78 12.02 -6.11
N LEU A 43 20.79 12.53 -5.38
CA LEU A 43 20.99 13.55 -4.34
C LEU A 43 21.67 12.96 -3.09
N LEU A 44 21.54 11.65 -2.88
CA LEU A 44 22.15 10.94 -1.77
C LEU A 44 23.61 10.60 -2.10
N LYS A 45 24.49 10.76 -1.11
CA LYS A 45 25.87 10.26 -1.18
C LYS A 45 25.88 8.73 -1.16
N LEU A 46 26.99 8.14 -1.60
CA LEU A 46 27.12 6.68 -1.64
C LEU A 46 26.93 6.03 -0.26
N GLU A 47 27.48 6.66 0.79
CA GLU A 47 27.32 6.21 2.18
C GLU A 47 25.84 6.25 2.64
N GLU A 48 25.13 7.33 2.32
CA GLU A 48 23.72 7.49 2.68
C GLU A 48 22.84 6.46 1.97
N LYS A 49 23.15 6.13 0.71
CA LYS A 49 22.47 5.06 -0.02
C LYS A 49 22.69 3.70 0.63
N SER A 50 23.93 3.41 1.04
CA SER A 50 24.26 2.14 1.70
C SER A 50 23.48 1.98 3.02
N ILE A 51 23.37 3.05 3.81
CA ILE A 51 22.61 3.04 5.07
C ILE A 51 21.11 2.85 4.77
N MET A 52 20.58 3.55 3.76
CA MET A 52 19.19 3.40 3.34
C MET A 52 18.88 1.96 2.91
N GLU A 53 19.75 1.34 2.12
CA GLU A 53 19.60 -0.06 1.67
C GLU A 53 19.63 -1.04 2.85
N GLU A 54 20.55 -0.86 3.80
CA GLU A 54 20.61 -1.68 5.02
C GLU A 54 19.30 -1.59 5.81
N TYR A 55 18.78 -0.37 5.99
CA TYR A 55 17.53 -0.15 6.70
C TYR A 55 16.32 -0.74 5.98
N VAL A 56 16.24 -0.61 4.65
CA VAL A 56 15.19 -1.24 3.84
C VAL A 56 15.25 -2.76 3.98
N ASN A 57 16.44 -3.36 3.92
CA ASN A 57 16.62 -4.80 4.10
C ASN A 57 16.17 -5.27 5.50
N LEU A 58 16.49 -4.50 6.55
CA LEU A 58 16.00 -4.77 7.89
C LEU A 58 14.47 -4.73 7.96
N LYS A 59 13.84 -3.68 7.41
CA LYS A 59 12.38 -3.56 7.38
C LYS A 59 11.68 -4.63 6.57
N LEU A 60 12.29 -5.08 5.47
CA LEU A 60 11.75 -6.20 4.69
C LEU A 60 11.82 -7.53 5.47
N LYS A 61 12.91 -7.78 6.21
CA LYS A 61 13.03 -8.94 7.10
C LYS A 61 11.98 -8.89 8.22
N ASP A 62 11.83 -7.74 8.87
CA ASP A 62 10.82 -7.55 9.93
C ASP A 62 9.41 -7.76 9.38
N ARG A 63 9.09 -7.18 8.22
CA ARG A 63 7.78 -7.30 7.57
C ARG A 63 7.38 -8.75 7.29
N ASN A 64 8.32 -9.61 6.91
CA ASN A 64 8.02 -11.03 6.66
C ASN A 64 7.59 -11.77 7.94
N THR A 65 7.93 -11.22 9.11
CA THR A 65 7.56 -11.79 10.41
C THR A 65 6.39 -11.07 11.08
N TRP A 66 6.10 -9.82 10.70
CA TRP A 66 5.09 -9.00 11.33
C TRP A 66 3.74 -9.11 10.64
N ARG A 67 2.74 -9.56 11.40
CA ARG A 67 1.33 -9.42 11.06
C ARG A 67 0.97 -7.93 11.12
N LEU A 68 0.49 -7.35 10.02
CA LEU A 68 0.05 -5.95 10.04
C LEU A 68 -1.15 -5.85 10.98
N VAL A 69 -1.28 -4.74 11.72
CA VAL A 69 -2.43 -4.48 12.60
C VAL A 69 -3.76 -4.52 11.83
N TRP A 70 -3.71 -4.28 10.52
CA TRP A 70 -4.85 -4.32 9.61
C TRP A 70 -4.99 -5.65 8.85
N ASP A 71 -4.08 -6.62 9.05
CA ASP A 71 -4.26 -7.95 8.48
C ASP A 71 -5.47 -8.61 9.17
N PRO A 72 -6.34 -9.29 8.40
CA PRO A 72 -7.53 -9.92 8.96
C PRO A 72 -7.12 -10.98 9.98
N ASP A 73 -7.62 -10.80 11.20
CA ASP A 73 -7.46 -11.77 12.26
C ASP A 73 -8.28 -13.04 11.99
N GLU A 74 -8.12 -14.06 12.85
CA GLU A 74 -8.84 -15.33 12.68
C GLU A 74 -10.35 -15.13 12.68
N TYR A 75 -10.85 -14.19 13.49
CA TYR A 75 -12.25 -13.85 13.52
C TYR A 75 -12.73 -13.27 12.18
N THR A 76 -11.99 -12.30 11.62
CA THR A 76 -12.28 -11.67 10.33
C THR A 76 -12.25 -12.69 9.21
N MET A 77 -11.24 -13.57 9.18
CA MET A 77 -11.13 -14.66 8.20
C MET A 77 -12.29 -15.65 8.32
N GLY A 78 -12.68 -16.02 9.54
CA GLY A 78 -13.84 -16.85 9.81
C GLY A 78 -15.15 -16.21 9.34
N TRP A 79 -15.29 -14.89 9.52
CA TRP A 79 -16.44 -14.12 9.07
C TRP A 79 -16.52 -14.04 7.54
N VAL A 80 -15.40 -13.79 6.86
CA VAL A 80 -15.28 -13.82 5.38
C VAL A 80 -15.67 -15.19 4.83
N LYS A 81 -15.24 -16.28 5.46
CA LYS A 81 -15.60 -17.65 5.04
C LYS A 81 -17.11 -17.88 5.14
N ARG A 82 -17.74 -17.47 6.25
CA ARG A 82 -19.20 -17.56 6.42
C ARG A 82 -19.97 -16.74 5.38
N LEU A 83 -19.48 -15.56 5.03
CA LEU A 83 -20.10 -14.75 3.99
C LEU A 83 -20.04 -15.41 2.61
N LYS A 84 -18.92 -16.06 2.26
CA LYS A 84 -18.80 -16.80 1.00
C LYS A 84 -19.83 -17.92 0.92
N ILE A 85 -19.93 -18.75 1.97
CA ILE A 85 -20.91 -19.84 2.04
C ILE A 85 -22.34 -19.31 1.86
N LYS A 86 -22.72 -18.25 2.59
CA LYS A 86 -24.05 -17.64 2.44
C LYS A 86 -24.31 -17.09 1.05
N LYS A 87 -23.28 -16.60 0.37
CA LYS A 87 -23.40 -16.06 -1.00
C LYS A 87 -23.63 -17.21 -1.99
N GLU A 88 -22.89 -18.31 -1.85
CA GLU A 88 -23.03 -19.53 -2.66
C GLU A 88 -24.41 -20.16 -2.48
N GLU A 89 -24.88 -20.35 -1.24
CA GLU A 89 -26.24 -20.85 -0.94
C GLU A 89 -27.33 -19.98 -1.57
N LYS A 90 -27.13 -18.65 -1.58
CA LYS A 90 -28.07 -17.71 -2.19
C LYS A 90 -28.00 -17.73 -3.72
N GLU A 91 -26.87 -18.05 -4.31
CA GLU A 91 -26.73 -18.23 -5.76
C GLU A 91 -27.36 -19.55 -6.22
N GLU A 92 -27.15 -20.64 -5.48
CA GLU A 92 -27.79 -21.94 -5.74
C GLU A 92 -29.31 -21.85 -5.67
N LYS A 93 -29.87 -21.21 -4.64
CA LYS A 93 -31.32 -20.97 -4.54
C LYS A 93 -31.85 -20.16 -5.73
N ARG A 94 -31.13 -19.11 -6.15
CA ARG A 94 -31.51 -18.29 -7.32
C ARG A 94 -31.38 -19.01 -8.67
N LEU A 95 -30.64 -20.12 -8.72
CA LEU A 95 -30.53 -20.98 -9.90
C LEU A 95 -31.64 -22.03 -9.89
N GLN A 96 -31.95 -22.62 -8.72
CA GLN A 96 -33.09 -23.52 -8.55
C GLN A 96 -34.42 -22.82 -8.85
N ASP A 97 -34.63 -21.61 -8.34
CA ASP A 97 -35.82 -20.79 -8.61
C ASP A 97 -35.95 -20.36 -10.09
N ARG A 98 -34.87 -20.46 -10.88
CA ARG A 98 -34.86 -20.16 -12.32
C ARG A 98 -35.04 -21.40 -13.20
N GLN A 99 -34.93 -22.60 -12.63
CA GLN A 99 -35.11 -23.88 -13.32
C GLN A 99 -36.52 -24.48 -13.12
N VAL A 100 -37.33 -23.89 -12.24
CA VAL A 100 -38.77 -24.17 -12.04
C VAL A 100 -39.58 -23.15 -12.82
#